data_AF-A0A0D7VVS5-F1
#
_entry.id   AF-A0A0D7VVS5-F1
#
_cell.length_a   1.000
_cell.length_b   1.000
_cell.length_c   1.000
_cell.angle_alpha   90.00
_cell.angle_beta   90.00
_cell.angle_gamma   90.00
#
_symmetry.space_group_name_H-M   'P 1'
#
loop_
_entity.id
_entity.type
_entity.pdbx_description
1 polymer ?
#
loop_
_entity_poly.entity_id
_entity_poly.type
_entity_poly.pdbx_seq_one_letter_code
_entity_poly.pdbx_strand_id
1 'polypeptide(L)'
;MAQFTRLEVAQVMKDTGMVPLFFNNDIELSKKVLKACYDGGARLMEFTARGDFAHEVFGELVKYAIKELPGMVMGVGSVTDAAA
;
A
#
# COMPACT_ATOMS: atom_id res chain seq x y z
N MET A 1 -1.95 6.79 -5.43
CA MET A 1 -2.14 6.76 -6.89
C MET A 1 -1.26 7.74 -7.68
N ALA A 2 -0.51 8.66 -7.07
CA ALA A 2 0.22 9.68 -7.85
C ALA A 2 1.25 9.14 -8.87
N GLN A 3 1.77 7.93 -8.67
CA GLN A 3 2.73 7.28 -9.59
C GLN A 3 2.08 6.37 -10.65
N PHE A 4 0.82 5.98 -10.48
CA PHE A 4 0.18 4.96 -11.32
C PHE A 4 -1.24 5.39 -11.68
N THR A 5 -1.57 5.28 -12.96
CA THR A 5 -2.93 5.49 -13.46
C THR A 5 -3.87 4.41 -12.95
N ARG A 6 -5.18 4.71 -12.94
CA ARG A 6 -6.21 3.74 -12.51
C ARG A 6 -6.20 2.46 -13.35
N LEU A 7 -5.86 2.56 -14.64
CA LEU A 7 -5.75 1.41 -15.55
C LEU A 7 -4.54 0.54 -15.20
N GLU A 8 -3.39 1.13 -14.90
CA GLU A 8 -2.20 0.38 -14.45
C GLU A 8 -2.47 -0.35 -13.15
N VAL A 9 -3.12 0.31 -12.18
CA VAL A 9 -3.52 -0.33 -10.92
C VAL A 9 -4.43 -1.53 -11.19
N ALA A 10 -5.46 -1.38 -12.03
CA ALA A 10 -6.37 -2.47 -12.37
C ALA A 10 -5.65 -3.64 -13.07
N GLN A 11 -4.67 -3.34 -13.93
CA GLN A 11 -3.86 -4.35 -14.59
C GLN A 11 -2.99 -5.11 -13.57
N VAL A 12 -2.33 -4.41 -12.64
CA VAL A 12 -1.55 -5.03 -11.56
C VAL A 12 -2.44 -5.91 -10.66
N MET A 13 -3.65 -5.46 -10.32
CA MET A 13 -4.62 -6.28 -9.57
C MET A 13 -4.94 -7.58 -10.31
N LYS A 14 -5.20 -7.49 -11.62
CA LYS A 14 -5.50 -8.65 -12.46
C LYS A 14 -4.32 -9.63 -12.54
N ASP A 15 -3.12 -9.12 -12.76
CA ASP A 15 -1.92 -9.94 -12.95
C ASP A 15 -1.44 -10.57 -11.64
N THR A 16 -1.58 -9.86 -10.51
CA THR A 16 -1.26 -10.38 -9.18
C THR A 16 -2.29 -11.43 -8.72
N GLY A 17 -3.55 -11.31 -9.15
CA GLY A 17 -4.63 -12.24 -8.82
C GLY A 17 -5.14 -12.17 -7.37
N MET A 18 -4.51 -11.34 -6.52
CA MET A 18 -4.93 -11.08 -5.15
C MET A 18 -4.57 -9.67 -4.72
N VAL A 19 -5.32 -9.13 -3.75
CA VAL A 19 -5.06 -7.84 -3.11
C VAL A 19 -4.89 -8.07 -1.61
N PRO A 20 -3.64 -8.17 -1.11
CA PRO A 20 -3.38 -8.24 0.33
C PRO A 20 -3.89 -6.96 1.00
N LEU A 21 -4.72 -7.13 2.03
CA LEU A 21 -5.26 -6.05 2.85
C LEU A 21 -4.73 -6.19 4.28
N PHE A 22 -4.19 -5.10 4.82
CA PHE A 22 -3.51 -5.14 6.12
C PHE A 22 -3.59 -3.81 6.89
N PHE A 23 -3.41 -3.89 8.20
CA PHE A 23 -3.15 -2.74 9.07
C PHE A 23 -2.36 -3.14 10.31
N ASN A 24 -1.43 -2.27 10.71
CA ASN A 24 -0.77 -2.26 12.01
C ASN A 24 -0.23 -0.86 12.32
N ASN A 25 -0.22 -0.47 13.60
CA ASN A 25 0.31 0.82 14.04
C ASN A 25 1.84 0.86 14.10
N ASP A 26 2.49 -0.31 14.24
CA ASP A 26 3.95 -0.39 14.24
C ASP A 26 4.48 -0.28 12.79
N ILE A 27 5.17 0.82 12.50
CA ILE A 27 5.75 1.10 11.18
C ILE A 27 6.83 0.07 10.79
N GLU A 28 7.63 -0.40 11.74
CA GLU A 28 8.71 -1.36 11.45
C GLU A 28 8.15 -2.74 11.15
N LEU A 29 7.11 -3.16 11.87
CA LEU A 29 6.36 -4.36 11.53
C LEU A 29 5.67 -4.21 10.17
N SER A 30 5.05 -3.06 9.90
CA SER A 30 4.35 -2.82 8.65
C SER A 30 5.28 -2.85 7.44
N LYS A 31 6.50 -2.29 7.54
CA LYS A 31 7.54 -2.41 6.50
C LYS A 31 7.93 -3.85 6.23
N LYS A 32 8.10 -4.67 7.28
CA LYS A 32 8.44 -6.10 7.15
C LYS A 32 7.32 -6.87 6.44
N VAL A 33 6.07 -6.64 6.81
CA VAL A 33 4.91 -7.27 6.16
C VAL A 33 4.84 -6.86 4.69
N LEU A 34 4.96 -5.56 4.41
CA LEU A 34 4.94 -5.04 3.05
C LEU A 34 6.06 -5.64 2.18
N LYS A 35 7.29 -5.69 2.71
CA LYS A 35 8.43 -6.29 2.03
C LYS A 35 8.23 -7.79 1.79
N ALA A 36 7.70 -8.52 2.78
CA ALA A 36 7.43 -9.95 2.62
C ALA A 36 6.43 -10.22 1.49
N CYS A 37 5.36 -9.41 1.38
CA CYS A 37 4.42 -9.53 0.26
C CYS A 37 5.10 -9.19 -1.07
N TYR A 38 5.92 -8.13 -1.12
CA TYR A 38 6.68 -7.76 -2.32
C TYR A 38 7.64 -8.86 -2.78
N ASP A 39 8.40 -9.43 -1.85
CA ASP A 39 9.33 -10.54 -2.09
C ASP A 39 8.57 -11.81 -2.54
N GLY A 40 7.36 -12.01 -2.01
CA GLY A 40 6.43 -13.06 -2.43
C GLY A 40 5.77 -12.84 -3.78
N GLY A 41 6.09 -11.75 -4.49
CA GLY A 41 5.61 -11.46 -5.85
C GLY A 41 4.41 -10.52 -5.91
N ALA A 42 3.85 -10.08 -4.79
CA ALA A 42 2.79 -9.06 -4.82
C ALA A 42 3.35 -7.72 -5.34
N ARG A 43 2.57 -7.04 -6.16
CA ARG A 43 2.88 -5.68 -6.64
C ARG A 43 1.82 -4.65 -6.26
N LEU A 44 0.89 -5.06 -5.39
CA LEU A 44 -0.15 -4.21 -4.87
C LEU A 44 -0.50 -4.62 -3.45
N MET A 45 -0.75 -3.63 -2.60
CA MET A 45 -1.25 -3.84 -1.23
C MET A 45 -2.22 -2.72 -0.85
N GLU A 46 -3.26 -3.09 -0.12
CA GLU A 46 -4.19 -2.15 0.52
C GLU A 46 -3.88 -2.03 2.01
N PHE A 47 -3.61 -0.81 2.46
CA PHE A 47 -3.55 -0.47 3.88
C PHE A 47 -4.93 -0.02 4.34
N THR A 48 -5.40 -0.40 5.52
CA THR A 48 -6.68 0.14 6.02
C THR A 48 -6.44 1.30 6.98
N ALA A 49 -7.18 2.40 6.82
CA ALA A 49 -7.21 3.48 7.79
C ALA A 49 -8.00 3.07 9.05
N ARG A 50 -7.40 2.24 9.90
CA ARG A 50 -7.94 1.84 11.20
C ARG A 50 -7.02 2.37 12.30
N GLY A 51 -7.56 2.71 13.46
CA GLY A 51 -6.77 3.20 14.59
C GLY A 51 -6.28 4.63 14.44
N ASP A 52 -5.75 5.16 15.54
CA ASP A 52 -5.27 6.54 15.62
C ASP A 52 -4.03 6.74 14.73
N PHE A 53 -3.96 7.89 14.04
CA PHE A 53 -2.82 8.29 13.21
C PHE A 53 -2.44 7.30 12.07
N ALA A 54 -3.38 6.45 11.63
CA ALA A 54 -3.13 5.48 10.55
C ALA A 54 -2.60 6.10 9.24
N HIS A 55 -2.99 7.35 8.96
CA HIS A 55 -2.54 8.10 7.79
C HIS A 55 -1.03 8.46 7.86
N GLU A 56 -0.46 8.63 9.06
CA GLU A 56 0.98 8.86 9.24
C GLU A 56 1.77 7.59 8.93
N VAL A 57 1.32 6.45 9.47
CA VAL A 57 1.90 5.13 9.19
C VAL A 57 1.82 4.83 7.69
N PHE A 58 0.67 5.08 7.07
CA PHE A 58 0.50 4.92 5.63
C PHE A 58 1.45 5.83 4.84
N GLY A 59 1.59 7.10 5.22
CA GLY A 59 2.51 8.04 4.58
C GLY A 59 3.96 7.54 4.62
N GLU A 60 4.41 7.04 5.76
CA GLU A 60 5.75 6.45 5.91
C GLU A 60 5.92 5.16 5.08
N LEU A 61 4.90 4.30 5.02
CA LEU A 61 4.92 3.10 4.17
C LEU A 61 5.00 3.44 2.69
N VAL A 62 4.27 4.46 2.23
CA VAL A 62 4.33 4.91 0.83
C VAL A 62 5.74 5.41 0.49
N LYS A 63 6.36 6.23 1.36
CA LYS A 63 7.75 6.68 1.16
C LYS A 63 8.73 5.51 1.09
N TYR A 64 8.57 4.54 1.99
CA TYR A 64 9.38 3.32 2.00
C TYR A 64 9.19 2.51 0.71
N ALA A 65 7.95 2.32 0.26
CA ALA A 65 7.64 1.59 -0.97
C ALA A 65 8.27 2.27 -2.20
N ILE A 66 8.15 3.59 -2.31
CA ILE A 66 8.75 4.37 -3.41
C ILE A 66 10.26 4.17 -3.47
N LYS A 67 10.93 4.16 -2.30
CA LYS A 67 12.38 4.11 -2.22
C LYS A 67 12.93 2.69 -2.38
N GLU A 68 12.30 1.70 -1.75
CA GLU A 68 12.88 0.37 -1.54
C GLU A 68 12.15 -0.72 -2.34
N LEU A 69 10.90 -0.49 -2.76
CA LEU A 69 10.02 -1.49 -3.40
C LEU A 69 9.50 -0.98 -4.76
N PRO A 70 10.37 -0.82 -5.77
CA PRO A 70 9.99 -0.25 -7.05
C PRO A 70 8.83 -1.01 -7.70
N GLY A 71 7.81 -0.29 -8.16
CA GLY A 71 6.61 -0.88 -8.76
C GLY A 71 5.58 -1.38 -7.75
N MET A 72 5.78 -1.17 -6.44
CA MET A 72 4.77 -1.50 -5.44
C MET A 72 3.64 -0.46 -5.42
N VAL A 73 2.43 -0.89 -5.74
CA VAL A 73 1.23 -0.06 -5.69
C VAL A 73 0.67 -0.07 -4.27
N MET A 74 0.66 1.11 -3.63
CA MET A 74 0.06 1.30 -2.32
C MET A 74 -1.33 1.95 -2.45
N GLY A 75 -2.35 1.22 -1.99
CA GLY A 75 -3.71 1.72 -1.81
C GLY A 75 -4.03 1.91 -0.33
N VAL A 76 -5.02 2.74 -0.02
CA VAL A 76 -5.56 2.83 1.32
C VAL A 76 -7.09 2.87 1.29
N GLY A 77 -7.71 1.96 2.03
CA GLY A 77 -9.16 1.93 2.23
C GLY A 77 -9.56 2.94 3.30
N SER A 78 -10.56 3.78 3.00
CA SER A 78 -11.16 4.76 3.92
C SER A 78 -10.37 6.06 4.19
N VAL A 79 -9.30 6.36 3.46
CA VAL A 79 -8.80 7.74 3.37
C VAL A 79 -9.51 8.39 2.19
N THR A 80 -10.57 9.13 2.50
CA THR A 80 -11.21 10.01 1.53
C THR A 80 -10.21 11.08 1.10
N ASP A 81 -10.32 11.53 -0.15
CA ASP A 81 -9.60 12.72 -0.59
C ASP A 81 -9.90 13.85 0.40
N ALA A 82 -8.96 14.77 0.65
CA ALA A 82 -9.23 15.88 1.58
C ALA A 82 -10.44 16.74 1.14
N ALA A 83 -10.83 16.64 -0.13
CA ALA A 83 -11.96 17.30 -0.75
C ALA A 83 -13.22 16.41 -0.92
N ALA A 84 -13.20 15.16 -0.45
CA ALA A 84 -14.32 14.22 -0.57
C ALA A 84 -15.27 14.26 0.64
#